data_AF-A0A5J4X3U8-F1
#
_entry.id   AF-A0A5J4X3U8-F1
#
_cell.length_a   1.000
_cell.length_b   1.000
_cell.length_c   1.000
_cell.angle_alpha   90.00
_cell.angle_beta   90.00
_cell.angle_gamma   90.00
#
_symmetry.space_group_name_H-M   'P 1'
#
loop_
_entity.id
_entity.type
_entity.pdbx_description
1 polymer ?
#
loop_
_entity_poly.entity_id
_entity_poly.type
_entity_poly.pdbx_seq_one_letter_code
_entity_poly.pdbx_strand_id
1 'polypeptide(L)'
;MALKSLGRDDFQKDIELYLQLIQKGGSKIQKQQTKLTSELDAKIEEIISKAKSSGQVSLDKTSRDLLLLAGRKEILIMSQGLLNKILSDKIDENQTGILRKSEQLGVQISDDLNEIVIKIAQKGFKTSVLDNVDNKDSAEDINKLRFENEELKQKVSEYEKLCGIDTGDQKKPKSGSNTPGSTRQIRAGDLTSTKKSTGLANTTSNRSKSPAIQLNSRLLQQTESNKNSIIARQKEFGDTFGARAAQSAVTQRVLVEAKQAGVKPMHVGQIEDLIDDISKNKIKYDQQCESQGLPRETMGMYLATYLNMRFGLRNLIEETGKSLAYHMNLYQNVSNDVAVFGSLLRNEIDDDFRLIQNQLKETLSHLIHAYLRGKFSNENEALISERHRERLSGSYIENDEWQTAVNFLYNEVDNAHVTSIIKEKIEQERRSLEERQADIDASLHLSRAEKRNRGIILDFQLQKHIEYISPFLELFKKYALPREFTPEEKKAREENGTEDDISSGLIDEEGFINLVSEIDTIIEKPSGKEAVEEILEKIDPMDYRRITFSDV
;
A
#
# COMPACT_ATOMS: atom_id res chain seq x y z
N MET A 1 -19.60 30.14 -4.53
CA MET A 1 -20.73 30.41 -5.47
C MET A 1 -21.07 29.20 -6.33
N ALA A 2 -20.10 28.54 -6.98
CA ALA A 2 -20.36 27.32 -7.78
C ALA A 2 -20.85 26.09 -6.95
N LEU A 3 -20.48 26.00 -5.67
CA LEU A 3 -20.95 24.93 -4.77
C LEU A 3 -22.39 25.15 -4.28
N LYS A 4 -22.80 26.41 -4.11
CA LYS A 4 -24.18 26.79 -3.76
C LYS A 4 -25.19 26.41 -4.84
N SER A 5 -24.79 26.44 -6.11
CA SER A 5 -25.63 25.96 -7.22
C SER A 5 -25.76 24.43 -7.29
N LEU A 6 -24.99 23.67 -6.50
CA LEU A 6 -25.00 22.20 -6.46
C LEU A 6 -25.70 21.63 -5.21
N GLY A 7 -26.30 22.46 -4.35
CA GLY A 7 -27.02 22.01 -3.15
C GLY A 7 -26.14 21.36 -2.08
N ARG A 8 -24.82 21.62 -2.08
CA ARG A 8 -23.87 21.06 -1.10
C ARG A 8 -23.52 22.09 -0.02
N ASP A 9 -24.52 22.49 0.76
CA ASP A 9 -24.33 23.49 1.81
C ASP A 9 -23.42 23.01 2.95
N ASP A 10 -23.34 21.70 3.20
CA ASP A 10 -22.47 21.13 4.24
C ASP A 10 -20.99 21.13 3.82
N PHE A 11 -20.70 20.83 2.55
CA PHE A 11 -19.33 20.91 2.02
C PHE A 11 -18.80 22.34 2.00
N GLN A 12 -19.68 23.33 1.82
CA GLN A 12 -19.28 24.73 1.91
C GLN A 12 -18.93 25.14 3.35
N LYS A 13 -19.66 24.63 4.36
CA LYS A 13 -19.33 24.86 5.78
C LYS A 13 -17.99 24.23 6.16
N ASP A 14 -17.69 23.04 5.65
CA ASP A 14 -16.42 22.37 5.90
C ASP A 14 -15.24 23.13 5.27
N ILE A 15 -15.40 23.67 4.06
CA ILE A 15 -14.40 24.55 3.43
C ILE A 15 -14.24 25.86 4.22
N GLU A 16 -15.33 26.49 4.66
CA GLU A 16 -15.26 27.70 5.47
C GLU A 16 -14.57 27.45 6.81
N LEU A 17 -14.84 26.32 7.47
CA LEU A 17 -14.15 25.89 8.69
C LEU A 17 -12.66 25.63 8.44
N TYR A 18 -12.31 24.96 7.34
CA TYR A 18 -10.93 24.70 6.94
C TYR A 18 -10.17 26.01 6.67
N LEU A 19 -10.78 26.97 5.99
CA LEU A 19 -10.21 28.29 5.73
C LEU A 19 -10.03 29.09 7.03
N GLN A 20 -10.98 29.04 7.97
CA GLN A 20 -10.84 29.65 9.29
C GLN A 20 -9.72 29.01 10.12
N LEU A 21 -9.53 27.69 10.01
CA LEU A 21 -8.44 26.97 10.67
C LEU A 21 -7.07 27.34 10.08
N ILE A 22 -6.96 27.49 8.76
CA ILE A 22 -5.76 28.01 8.09
C ILE A 22 -5.47 29.43 8.59
N GLN A 23 -6.48 30.29 8.69
CA GLN A 23 -6.31 31.68 9.12
C GLN A 23 -5.86 31.78 10.59
N LYS A 24 -6.44 30.97 11.48
CA LYS A 24 -6.02 30.87 12.90
C LYS A 24 -4.63 30.25 13.05
N GLY A 25 -4.28 29.24 12.24
CA GLY A 25 -2.95 28.65 12.19
C GLY A 25 -1.89 29.66 11.75
N GLY A 26 -2.18 30.41 10.68
CA GLY A 26 -1.33 31.48 10.18
C GLY A 26 -1.01 32.54 11.22
N SER A 27 -2.00 32.97 12.03
CA SER A 27 -1.79 33.92 13.13
C SER A 27 -0.81 33.42 14.19
N LYS A 28 -0.90 32.14 14.59
CA LYS A 28 0.02 31.55 15.58
C LYS A 28 1.44 31.43 15.01
N ILE A 29 1.57 30.98 13.77
CA ILE A 29 2.86 30.84 13.09
C ILE A 29 3.52 32.20 12.92
N GLN A 30 2.76 33.22 12.54
CA GLN A 30 3.29 34.57 12.37
C GLN A 30 3.80 35.16 13.69
N LYS A 31 3.09 34.94 14.81
CA LYS A 31 3.56 35.33 16.16
C LYS A 31 4.87 34.62 16.53
N GLN A 32 4.98 33.33 16.21
CA GLN A 32 6.18 32.55 16.52
C GLN A 32 7.38 32.92 15.62
N GLN A 33 7.14 33.22 14.35
CA GLN A 33 8.14 33.78 13.43
C GLN A 33 8.65 35.15 13.91
N THR A 34 7.77 36.06 14.35
CA THR A 34 8.21 37.35 14.92
C THR A 34 9.05 37.17 16.18
N LYS A 35 8.69 36.21 17.05
CA LYS A 35 9.47 35.89 18.25
C LYS A 35 10.86 35.37 17.89
N LEU A 36 10.94 34.35 17.03
CA LEU A 36 12.23 33.76 16.61
C LEU A 36 13.12 34.77 15.87
N THR A 37 12.53 35.64 15.06
CA THR A 37 13.28 36.71 14.37
C THR A 37 13.87 37.70 15.39
N SER A 38 13.10 38.09 16.41
CA SER A 38 13.62 38.96 17.47
C SER A 38 14.72 38.32 18.32
N GLU A 39 14.65 37.01 18.58
CA GLU A 39 15.68 36.26 19.30
C GLU A 39 16.96 36.11 18.48
N LEU A 40 16.84 35.89 17.16
CA LEU A 40 17.98 35.84 16.25
C LEU A 40 18.69 37.20 16.16
N ASP A 41 17.92 38.28 15.99
CA ASP A 41 18.46 39.65 15.96
C ASP A 41 19.22 39.96 17.26
N ALA A 42 18.69 39.56 18.42
CA ALA A 42 19.35 39.72 19.71
C ALA A 42 20.68 38.94 19.82
N LYS A 43 20.70 37.68 19.38
CA LYS A 43 21.93 36.86 19.36
C LYS A 43 22.99 37.42 18.42
N ILE A 44 22.59 37.96 17.27
CA ILE A 44 23.53 38.59 16.33
C ILE A 44 24.17 39.83 16.96
N GLU A 45 23.39 40.67 17.64
CA GLU A 45 23.94 41.81 18.38
C GLU A 45 24.87 41.39 19.53
N GLU A 46 24.55 40.31 20.25
CA GLU A 46 25.44 39.74 21.27
C GLU A 46 26.78 39.31 20.68
N ILE A 47 26.78 38.59 19.56
CA ILE A 47 27.99 38.14 18.85
C ILE A 47 28.81 39.35 18.37
N ILE A 48 28.14 40.37 17.81
CA ILE A 48 28.80 41.60 17.37
C ILE A 48 29.44 42.34 18.55
N SER A 49 28.75 42.42 19.69
CA SER A 49 29.29 43.05 20.90
C SER A 49 30.51 42.30 21.43
N LYS A 50 30.47 40.96 21.45
CA LYS A 50 31.60 40.11 21.85
C LYS A 50 32.80 40.29 20.92
N ALA A 51 32.57 40.28 19.60
CA ALA A 51 33.61 40.48 18.59
C ALA A 51 34.27 41.87 18.68
N LYS A 52 33.50 42.93 18.98
CA LYS A 52 34.04 44.27 19.23
C LYS A 52 34.92 44.32 20.47
N SER A 53 34.52 43.63 21.55
CA SER A 53 35.28 43.60 22.79
C SER A 53 36.59 42.80 22.71
N SER A 54 36.69 41.84 21.78
CA SER A 54 37.89 41.01 21.58
C SER A 54 38.94 41.61 20.65
N GLY A 55 38.71 42.82 20.11
CA GLY A 55 39.64 43.48 19.19
C GLY A 55 39.74 42.83 17.81
N GLN A 56 38.87 41.86 17.49
CA GLN A 56 38.78 41.29 16.15
C GLN A 56 38.07 42.25 15.19
N VAL A 57 38.58 42.25 13.94
CA VAL A 57 38.23 43.15 12.85
C VAL A 57 36.71 43.35 12.72
N SER A 58 36.32 44.61 12.56
CA SER A 58 34.96 45.04 12.18
C SER A 58 34.39 44.13 11.09
N LEU A 59 33.37 43.32 11.40
CA LEU A 59 32.57 42.65 10.37
C LEU A 59 32.08 43.71 9.39
N ASP A 60 32.40 43.55 8.12
CA ASP A 60 31.88 44.43 7.09
C ASP A 60 30.35 44.26 7.00
N LYS A 61 29.67 45.30 6.51
CA LYS A 61 28.21 45.31 6.39
C LYS A 61 27.69 44.08 5.61
N THR A 62 28.45 43.65 4.61
CA THR A 62 28.17 42.49 3.75
C THR A 62 28.08 41.19 4.55
N SER A 63 29.05 40.92 5.42
CA SER A 63 29.10 39.71 6.24
C SER A 63 27.97 39.68 7.27
N ARG A 64 27.59 40.86 7.80
CA ARG A 64 26.42 41.00 8.68
C ARG A 64 25.12 40.70 7.96
N ASP A 65 24.94 41.22 6.75
CA ASP A 65 23.74 40.99 5.94
C ASP A 65 23.62 39.51 5.50
N LEU A 66 24.75 38.85 5.21
CA LEU A 66 24.80 37.42 4.88
C LEU A 66 24.41 36.53 6.07
N LEU A 67 24.89 36.85 7.27
CA LEU A 67 24.56 36.09 8.49
C LEU A 67 23.06 36.24 8.83
N LEU A 68 22.51 37.44 8.68
CA LEU A 68 21.08 37.71 8.84
C LEU A 68 20.24 36.95 7.81
N LEU A 69 20.69 36.90 6.55
CA LEU A 69 20.00 36.17 5.50
C LEU A 69 19.99 34.65 5.77
N ALA A 70 21.12 34.10 6.22
CA ALA A 70 21.24 32.69 6.58
C ALA A 70 20.31 32.32 7.75
N GLY A 71 20.33 33.10 8.83
CA GLY A 71 19.44 32.86 9.97
C GLY A 71 17.96 33.02 9.63
N ARG A 72 17.58 33.99 8.77
CA ARG A 72 16.20 34.13 8.29
C ARG A 72 15.74 32.93 7.45
N LYS A 73 16.64 32.36 6.63
CA LYS A 73 16.36 31.14 5.86
C LYS A 73 16.08 29.95 6.79
N GLU A 74 16.87 29.78 7.85
CA GLU A 74 16.66 28.71 8.84
C GLU A 74 15.34 28.87 9.62
N ILE A 75 15.01 30.09 10.04
CA ILE A 75 13.71 30.38 10.69
C ILE A 75 12.55 30.04 9.76
N LEU A 76 12.67 30.35 8.46
CA LEU A 76 11.63 30.04 7.48
C LEU A 76 11.43 28.52 7.34
N ILE A 77 12.51 27.75 7.24
CA ILE A 77 12.49 26.28 7.20
C ILE A 77 11.84 25.71 8.47
N MET A 78 12.25 26.16 9.65
CA MET A 78 11.67 25.73 10.94
C MET A 78 10.17 26.04 11.02
N SER A 79 9.75 27.22 10.57
CA SER A 79 8.35 27.62 10.59
C SER A 79 7.47 26.80 9.63
N GLN A 80 8.04 26.36 8.50
CA GLN A 80 7.35 25.49 7.55
C GLN A 80 7.21 24.05 8.11
N GLY A 81 8.23 23.54 8.80
CA GLY A 81 8.13 22.27 9.52
C GLY A 81 7.05 22.28 10.61
N LEU A 82 6.98 23.36 11.41
CA LEU A 82 5.93 23.56 12.42
C LEU A 82 4.53 23.64 11.80
N LEU A 83 4.37 24.34 10.67
CA LEU A 83 3.09 24.41 9.95
C LEU A 83 2.65 23.02 9.48
N ASN A 84 3.56 22.26 8.87
CA ASN A 84 3.25 20.91 8.39
C ASN A 84 2.87 19.97 9.54
N LYS A 85 3.56 20.06 10.68
CA LYS A 85 3.21 19.30 11.89
C LYS A 85 1.82 19.66 12.41
N ILE A 86 1.51 20.96 12.57
CA ILE A 86 0.19 21.42 13.04
C ILE A 86 -0.93 21.01 12.08
N LEU A 87 -0.65 20.99 10.77
CA LEU A 87 -1.61 20.51 9.77
C LEU A 87 -1.80 19.00 9.87
N SER A 88 -0.73 18.22 10.01
CA SER A 88 -0.80 16.76 10.20
C SER A 88 -1.61 16.40 11.44
N ASP A 89 -1.24 16.94 12.61
CA ASP A 89 -1.89 16.62 13.90
C ASP A 89 -3.41 16.88 13.85
N LYS A 90 -3.85 17.93 13.14
CA LYS A 90 -5.27 18.26 12.98
C LYS A 90 -5.99 17.45 11.91
N ILE A 91 -5.29 17.03 10.86
CA ILE A 91 -5.82 16.09 9.87
C ILE A 91 -6.06 14.77 10.56
N ASP A 92 -5.11 14.32 11.38
CA ASP A 92 -5.20 13.07 12.14
C ASP A 92 -6.33 13.12 13.19
N GLU A 93 -6.50 14.24 13.91
CA GLU A 93 -7.61 14.45 14.85
C GLU A 93 -9.00 14.41 14.15
N ASN A 94 -9.12 15.03 12.98
CA ASN A 94 -10.37 14.99 12.21
C ASN A 94 -10.64 13.61 11.59
N GLN A 95 -9.61 12.94 11.07
CA GLN A 95 -9.73 11.59 10.51
C GLN A 95 -10.11 10.58 11.59
N THR A 96 -9.49 10.65 12.78
CA THR A 96 -9.86 9.80 13.92
C THR A 96 -11.27 10.08 14.43
N GLY A 97 -11.73 11.35 14.39
CA GLY A 97 -13.13 11.68 14.70
C GLY A 97 -14.13 11.05 13.72
N ILE A 98 -13.84 11.10 12.41
CA ILE A 98 -14.67 10.48 11.37
C ILE A 98 -14.66 8.95 11.50
N LEU A 99 -13.49 8.35 11.73
CA LEU A 99 -13.34 6.91 11.96
C LEU A 99 -14.11 6.43 13.19
N ARG A 100 -14.03 7.14 14.31
CA ARG A 100 -14.84 6.79 15.50
C ARG A 100 -16.33 6.86 15.23
N LYS A 101 -16.77 7.86 14.47
CA LYS A 101 -18.19 8.01 14.12
C LYS A 101 -18.66 6.93 13.15
N SER A 102 -17.83 6.52 12.19
CA SER A 102 -18.15 5.41 11.29
C SER A 102 -18.15 4.06 12.02
N GLU A 103 -17.22 3.83 12.95
CA GLU A 103 -17.20 2.63 13.80
C GLU A 103 -18.45 2.55 14.68
N GLN A 104 -18.83 3.64 15.34
CA GLN A 104 -20.07 3.69 16.15
C GLN A 104 -21.31 3.39 15.30
N LEU A 105 -21.40 3.95 14.08
CA LEU A 105 -22.51 3.69 13.18
C LEU A 105 -22.52 2.23 12.69
N GLY A 106 -21.34 1.65 12.44
CA GLY A 106 -21.19 0.25 12.05
C GLY A 106 -21.66 -0.72 13.13
N VAL A 107 -21.31 -0.46 14.39
CA VAL A 107 -21.80 -1.22 15.55
C VAL A 107 -23.33 -1.12 15.66
N GLN A 108 -23.88 0.09 15.54
CA GLN A 108 -25.33 0.30 15.61
C GLN A 108 -26.09 -0.44 14.49
N ILE A 109 -25.58 -0.41 13.25
CA ILE A 109 -26.18 -1.14 12.13
C ILE A 109 -26.14 -2.65 12.37
N SER A 110 -25.02 -3.17 12.90
CA SER A 110 -24.89 -4.59 13.25
C SER A 110 -25.90 -5.02 14.32
N ASP A 111 -26.08 -4.22 15.36
CA ASP A 111 -27.03 -4.49 16.43
C ASP A 111 -28.49 -4.47 15.93
N ASP A 112 -28.84 -3.47 15.12
CA ASP A 112 -30.17 -3.37 14.49
C ASP A 112 -30.46 -4.59 13.58
N LEU A 113 -29.46 -5.05 12.79
CA LEU A 113 -29.59 -6.23 11.94
C LEU A 113 -29.77 -7.52 12.76
N ASN A 114 -29.02 -7.68 13.84
CA ASN A 114 -29.15 -8.81 14.74
C ASN A 114 -30.55 -8.84 15.39
N GLU A 115 -31.08 -7.69 15.81
CA GLU A 115 -32.44 -7.59 16.35
C GLU A 115 -33.50 -8.03 15.33
N ILE A 116 -33.35 -7.61 14.07
CA ILE A 116 -34.26 -8.03 12.99
C ILE A 116 -34.18 -9.53 12.73
N VAL A 117 -32.97 -10.10 12.69
CA VAL A 117 -32.79 -11.56 12.52
C VAL A 117 -33.46 -12.32 13.66
N ILE A 118 -33.32 -11.87 14.90
CA ILE A 118 -34.00 -12.46 16.07
C ILE A 118 -35.52 -12.37 15.92
N LYS A 119 -36.06 -11.20 15.53
CA LYS A 119 -37.50 -11.02 15.30
C LYS A 119 -38.04 -11.92 14.19
N ILE A 120 -37.30 -12.08 13.09
CA ILE A 120 -37.65 -12.98 11.98
C ILE A 120 -37.64 -14.42 12.46
N ALA A 121 -36.60 -14.85 13.19
CA ALA A 121 -36.49 -16.21 13.72
C ALA A 121 -37.63 -16.53 14.71
N GLN A 122 -37.96 -15.61 15.61
CA GLN A 122 -39.09 -15.77 16.55
C GLN A 122 -40.45 -15.85 15.83
N LYS A 123 -40.63 -15.11 14.73
CA LYS A 123 -41.87 -15.17 13.93
C LYS A 123 -41.94 -16.41 13.03
N GLY A 124 -40.81 -16.86 12.46
CA GLY A 124 -40.71 -18.13 11.73
C GLY A 124 -41.04 -19.33 12.62
N PHE A 125 -40.62 -19.26 13.90
CA PHE A 125 -40.95 -20.28 14.90
C PHE A 125 -42.43 -20.21 15.34
N LYS A 126 -43.08 -19.04 15.32
CA LYS A 126 -44.51 -18.90 15.61
C LYS A 126 -45.41 -19.32 14.44
N THR A 127 -44.97 -19.12 13.20
CA THR A 127 -45.75 -19.47 12.00
C THR A 127 -45.77 -20.98 11.76
N SER A 128 -44.68 -21.70 12.02
CA SER A 128 -44.68 -23.18 11.96
C SER A 128 -45.54 -23.86 13.03
N VAL A 129 -45.96 -23.13 14.07
CA VAL A 129 -46.83 -23.62 15.15
C VAL A 129 -48.31 -23.29 14.90
N LEU A 130 -48.64 -22.47 13.90
CA LEU A 130 -49.98 -21.89 13.70
C LEU A 130 -50.56 -22.04 12.27
N ASP A 131 -50.18 -23.08 11.52
CA ASP A 131 -50.70 -23.37 10.17
C ASP A 131 -52.22 -23.73 10.09
N ASN A 132 -53.07 -23.21 10.99
CA ASN A 132 -54.53 -23.41 10.95
C ASN A 132 -55.37 -22.17 11.34
N VAL A 133 -54.85 -20.94 11.29
CA VAL A 133 -55.66 -19.75 11.57
C VAL A 133 -55.52 -18.70 10.47
N ASP A 134 -56.55 -18.59 9.62
CA ASP A 134 -56.78 -17.47 8.71
C ASP A 134 -56.88 -16.16 9.51
N ASN A 135 -55.82 -15.34 9.53
CA ASN A 135 -55.89 -14.06 10.25
C ASN A 135 -55.26 -12.89 9.50
N LYS A 136 -56.08 -11.85 9.34
CA LYS A 136 -55.77 -10.53 8.75
C LYS A 136 -54.63 -9.79 9.48
N ASP A 137 -54.30 -10.18 10.72
CA ASP A 137 -53.25 -9.57 11.54
C ASP A 137 -51.84 -9.73 10.94
N SER A 138 -51.63 -10.70 10.04
CA SER A 138 -50.36 -10.89 9.33
C SER A 138 -50.00 -9.71 8.41
N ALA A 139 -50.98 -9.00 7.85
CA ALA A 139 -50.74 -7.95 6.87
C ALA A 139 -50.16 -6.67 7.49
N GLU A 140 -50.60 -6.31 8.69
CA GLU A 140 -50.13 -5.11 9.40
C GLU A 140 -48.69 -5.28 9.88
N ASP A 141 -48.36 -6.48 10.35
CA ASP A 141 -47.00 -6.87 10.74
C ASP A 141 -46.01 -6.87 9.57
N ILE A 142 -46.45 -7.30 8.38
CA ILE A 142 -45.62 -7.24 7.15
C ILE A 142 -45.35 -5.78 6.76
N ASN A 143 -46.33 -4.90 6.90
CA ASN A 143 -46.15 -3.48 6.60
C ASN A 143 -45.20 -2.80 7.59
N LYS A 144 -45.23 -3.18 8.87
CA LYS A 144 -44.27 -2.69 9.87
C LYS A 144 -42.83 -3.11 9.54
N LEU A 145 -42.60 -4.37 9.17
CA LEU A 145 -41.27 -4.84 8.76
C LEU A 145 -40.77 -4.17 7.47
N ARG A 146 -41.67 -3.83 6.54
CA ARG A 146 -41.30 -3.05 5.35
C ARG A 146 -40.83 -1.65 5.70
N PHE A 147 -41.47 -1.00 6.67
CA PHE A 147 -41.06 0.32 7.14
C PHE A 147 -39.69 0.28 7.84
N GLU A 148 -39.47 -0.68 8.75
CA GLU A 148 -38.18 -0.89 9.43
C GLU A 148 -37.04 -1.19 8.42
N ASN A 149 -37.33 -1.94 7.34
CA ASN A 149 -36.35 -2.22 6.28
C ASN A 149 -36.00 -0.97 5.46
N GLU A 150 -36.96 -0.11 5.14
CA GLU A 150 -36.68 1.17 4.46
C GLU A 150 -35.89 2.14 5.35
N GLU A 151 -36.13 2.16 6.66
CA GLU A 151 -35.32 2.95 7.60
C GLU A 151 -33.86 2.46 7.63
N LEU A 152 -33.64 1.14 7.63
CA LEU A 152 -32.29 0.58 7.54
C LEU A 152 -31.59 0.91 6.22
N LYS A 153 -32.29 0.87 5.09
CA LYS A 153 -31.72 1.29 3.80
C LYS A 153 -31.27 2.75 3.83
N GLN A 154 -31.99 3.62 4.54
CA GLN A 154 -31.57 5.01 4.73
C GLN A 154 -30.31 5.12 5.58
N LYS A 155 -30.22 4.39 6.71
CA LYS A 155 -29.01 4.33 7.56
C LYS A 155 -27.80 3.77 6.80
N VAL A 156 -27.98 2.73 6.00
CA VAL A 156 -26.92 2.17 5.13
C VAL A 156 -26.48 3.18 4.08
N SER A 157 -27.41 3.89 3.44
CA SER A 157 -27.07 4.96 2.49
C SER A 157 -26.33 6.13 3.16
N GLU A 158 -26.66 6.47 4.40
CA GLU A 158 -25.93 7.48 5.19
C GLU A 158 -24.51 7.00 5.53
N TYR A 159 -24.34 5.73 5.91
CA TYR A 159 -23.04 5.11 6.13
C TYR A 159 -22.17 5.12 4.86
N GLU A 160 -22.74 4.72 3.72
CA GLU A 160 -22.05 4.73 2.42
C GLU A 160 -21.56 6.14 2.04
N LYS A 161 -22.38 7.17 2.30
CA LYS A 161 -22.00 8.58 2.10
C LYS A 161 -20.86 9.01 3.02
N LEU A 162 -20.88 8.61 4.30
CA LEU A 162 -19.82 8.90 5.27
C LEU A 162 -18.50 8.21 4.89
N CYS A 163 -18.58 7.02 4.29
CA CYS A 163 -17.42 6.25 3.82
C CYS A 163 -16.93 6.66 2.43
N GLY A 164 -17.60 7.60 1.75
CA GLY A 164 -17.23 8.04 0.40
C GLY A 164 -17.43 6.97 -0.68
N ILE A 165 -18.29 5.99 -0.45
CA ILE A 165 -18.60 4.92 -1.40
C ILE A 165 -19.73 5.41 -2.31
N ASP A 166 -19.39 5.83 -3.53
CA ASP A 166 -20.37 6.30 -4.52
C ASP A 166 -20.99 5.09 -5.25
N THR A 167 -22.10 4.57 -4.73
CA THR A 167 -22.91 3.52 -5.37
C THR A 167 -23.78 4.10 -6.48
N GLY A 168 -23.15 4.64 -7.52
CA GLY A 168 -23.85 5.17 -8.69
C GLY A 168 -24.75 4.12 -9.35
N ASP A 169 -26.03 4.46 -9.53
CA ASP A 169 -27.07 3.66 -10.19
C ASP A 169 -26.59 3.04 -11.52
N GLN A 170 -26.24 1.75 -11.47
CA GLN A 170 -26.01 0.97 -12.70
C GLN A 170 -27.36 0.72 -13.39
N LYS A 171 -27.62 1.50 -14.45
CA LYS A 171 -28.70 1.24 -15.41
C LYS A 171 -28.57 -0.18 -15.98
N LYS A 172 -29.50 -1.06 -15.58
CA LYS A 172 -29.69 -2.40 -16.15
C LYS A 172 -29.84 -2.34 -17.69
N PRO A 173 -29.20 -3.26 -18.45
CA PRO A 173 -29.43 -3.39 -19.88
C PRO A 173 -30.83 -3.99 -20.12
N LYS A 174 -31.58 -3.39 -21.05
CA LYS A 174 -32.88 -3.91 -21.51
C LYS A 174 -32.66 -5.22 -22.27
N SER A 175 -33.13 -6.32 -21.70
CA SER A 175 -33.34 -7.58 -22.41
C SER A 175 -34.59 -7.49 -23.28
N GLY A 176 -34.45 -7.81 -24.56
CA GLY A 176 -35.57 -7.97 -25.47
C GLY A 176 -36.22 -9.34 -25.28
N SER A 177 -37.54 -9.39 -25.25
CA SER A 177 -38.29 -10.57 -25.64
C SER A 177 -39.72 -10.21 -26.07
N ASN A 178 -40.12 -10.83 -27.18
CA ASN A 178 -41.44 -11.35 -27.52
C ASN A 178 -42.54 -10.43 -28.10
N THR A 179 -42.74 -10.60 -29.41
CA THR A 179 -44.06 -10.82 -30.07
C THR A 179 -44.93 -11.77 -29.25
N PRO A 180 -46.29 -11.61 -29.21
CA PRO A 180 -47.12 -12.03 -30.35
C PRO A 180 -48.45 -11.25 -30.57
N GLY A 181 -48.93 -11.31 -31.82
CA GLY A 181 -50.33 -11.49 -32.20
C GLY A 181 -51.39 -10.46 -31.81
N SER A 182 -51.92 -9.71 -32.80
CA SER A 182 -53.37 -9.46 -32.89
C SER A 182 -53.81 -8.99 -34.29
N THR A 183 -54.51 -9.89 -34.97
CA THR A 183 -55.80 -9.74 -35.65
C THR A 183 -56.18 -8.41 -36.33
N ARG A 184 -56.27 -8.52 -37.67
CA ARG A 184 -57.12 -7.79 -38.63
C ARG A 184 -58.42 -7.18 -38.07
N GLN A 185 -58.68 -5.92 -38.42
CA GLN A 185 -60.02 -5.47 -38.80
C GLN A 185 -59.97 -4.39 -39.89
N ILE A 186 -61.05 -4.37 -40.67
CA ILE A 186 -61.25 -3.75 -41.99
C ILE A 186 -62.09 -2.47 -41.84
N ARG A 187 -61.79 -1.45 -42.66
CA ARG A 187 -62.70 -0.46 -43.34
C ARG A 187 -61.98 0.89 -43.47
N ALA A 188 -61.76 1.48 -44.65
CA ALA A 188 -62.65 1.93 -45.73
C ALA A 188 -63.01 3.42 -45.62
N GLY A 189 -62.68 4.16 -46.69
CA GLY A 189 -63.14 5.52 -47.03
C GLY A 189 -62.34 6.64 -46.39
N ASP A 190 -62.15 7.82 -46.99
CA ASP A 190 -62.40 8.30 -48.34
C ASP A 190 -61.77 9.71 -48.45
N LEU A 191 -61.45 10.12 -49.67
CA LEU A 191 -61.51 11.49 -50.22
C LEU A 191 -60.87 12.72 -49.52
N THR A 192 -59.95 13.33 -50.29
CA THR A 192 -59.93 14.75 -50.75
C THR A 192 -58.98 15.80 -50.17
N SER A 193 -58.39 16.51 -51.14
CA SER A 193 -58.09 17.96 -51.20
C SER A 193 -56.78 18.41 -50.51
N THR A 194 -55.69 18.78 -51.20
CA THR A 194 -55.37 19.85 -52.18
C THR A 194 -54.63 21.05 -51.55
N LYS A 195 -53.70 21.61 -52.36
CA LYS A 195 -53.06 22.95 -52.33
C LYS A 195 -51.80 23.06 -51.45
N LYS A 196 -50.61 23.43 -51.95
CA LYS A 196 -50.07 24.46 -52.89
C LYS A 196 -49.28 25.50 -52.08
N SER A 197 -47.96 25.53 -52.27
CA SER A 197 -47.11 26.74 -52.48
C SER A 197 -45.65 26.26 -52.65
N THR A 198 -44.94 26.28 -53.77
CA THR A 198 -44.49 27.32 -54.73
C THR A 198 -43.60 28.44 -54.16
N GLY A 199 -42.38 28.52 -54.73
CA GLY A 199 -41.39 29.62 -54.66
C GLY A 199 -39.99 29.04 -54.41
N LEU A 200 -39.07 28.73 -55.35
CA LEU A 200 -38.67 29.26 -56.66
C LEU A 200 -37.87 30.58 -56.61
N ALA A 201 -36.54 30.47 -56.83
CA ALA A 201 -35.58 31.33 -57.56
C ALA A 201 -34.22 31.40 -56.82
N ASN A 202 -33.16 30.74 -57.30
CA ASN A 202 -32.25 31.07 -58.41
C ASN A 202 -31.25 32.21 -58.12
N THR A 203 -29.96 31.85 -58.01
CA THR A 203 -28.83 32.62 -58.56
C THR A 203 -27.68 31.69 -58.99
N THR A 204 -27.43 31.67 -60.30
CA THR A 204 -26.19 31.34 -61.06
C THR A 204 -24.97 32.12 -60.54
N SER A 205 -23.68 31.86 -60.78
CA SER A 205 -22.85 30.99 -61.65
C SER A 205 -21.40 31.25 -61.20
N ASN A 206 -20.48 30.26 -61.24
CA ASN A 206 -19.21 30.40 -61.97
C ASN A 206 -18.33 29.13 -61.97
N ARG A 207 -17.84 28.82 -63.18
CA ARG A 207 -16.82 27.85 -63.58
C ARG A 207 -15.54 27.96 -62.74
N SER A 208 -14.92 26.82 -62.37
CA SER A 208 -13.78 26.25 -63.11
C SER A 208 -12.98 25.20 -62.32
N LYS A 209 -12.49 24.20 -63.08
CA LYS A 209 -11.39 23.24 -62.82
C LYS A 209 -11.66 22.00 -61.93
N SER A 210 -11.32 20.87 -62.55
CA SER A 210 -11.46 19.47 -62.14
C SER A 210 -10.53 19.07 -60.99
N PRO A 211 -11.00 18.34 -59.95
CA PRO A 211 -10.14 17.68 -58.98
C PRO A 211 -10.46 16.18 -58.86
N ALA A 212 -10.19 15.39 -59.91
CA ALA A 212 -10.41 13.94 -59.89
C ALA A 212 -9.17 13.12 -59.46
N ILE A 213 -8.03 13.75 -59.13
CA ILE A 213 -6.78 13.03 -58.79
C ILE A 213 -6.37 13.17 -57.31
N GLN A 214 -6.97 14.09 -56.53
CA GLN A 214 -6.62 14.29 -55.11
C GLN A 214 -7.50 13.53 -54.11
N LEU A 215 -8.56 12.84 -54.55
CA LEU A 215 -9.45 12.10 -53.66
C LEU A 215 -8.95 10.68 -53.36
N ASN A 216 -8.19 10.05 -54.27
CA ASN A 216 -7.70 8.68 -54.11
C ASN A 216 -6.49 8.57 -53.17
N SER A 217 -5.69 9.63 -53.02
CA SER A 217 -4.53 9.62 -52.11
C SER A 217 -4.93 9.72 -50.63
N ARG A 218 -5.99 10.46 -50.31
CA ARG A 218 -6.52 10.54 -48.92
C ARG A 218 -7.24 9.27 -48.49
N LEU A 219 -7.90 8.58 -49.41
CA LEU A 219 -8.57 7.31 -49.10
C LEU A 219 -7.55 6.20 -48.82
N LEU A 220 -6.44 6.14 -49.58
CA LEU A 220 -5.36 5.17 -49.31
C LEU A 220 -4.64 5.44 -47.98
N GLN A 221 -4.36 6.69 -47.63
CA GLN A 221 -3.74 7.04 -46.35
C GLN A 221 -4.62 6.71 -45.13
N GLN A 222 -5.94 6.87 -45.25
CA GLN A 222 -6.88 6.44 -44.20
C GLN A 222 -7.00 4.91 -44.08
N THR A 223 -6.91 4.18 -45.19
CA THR A 223 -6.94 2.70 -45.14
C THR A 223 -5.65 2.09 -44.56
N GLU A 224 -4.50 2.72 -44.78
CA GLU A 224 -3.22 2.30 -44.19
C GLU A 224 -3.18 2.59 -42.67
N SER A 225 -3.65 3.76 -42.24
CA SER A 225 -3.74 4.12 -40.81
C SER A 225 -4.71 3.20 -40.05
N ASN A 226 -5.84 2.81 -40.68
CA ASN A 226 -6.78 1.85 -40.09
C ASN A 226 -6.26 0.40 -40.10
N LYS A 227 -5.47 -0.02 -41.10
CA LYS A 227 -4.82 -1.34 -41.06
C LYS A 227 -3.80 -1.43 -39.95
N ASN A 228 -2.99 -0.38 -39.74
CA ASN A 228 -1.98 -0.37 -38.69
C ASN A 228 -2.60 -0.36 -37.27
N SER A 229 -3.75 0.27 -37.07
CA SER A 229 -4.46 0.24 -35.78
C SER A 229 -5.16 -1.10 -35.49
N ILE A 230 -5.63 -1.80 -36.53
CA ILE A 230 -6.21 -3.15 -36.40
C ILE A 230 -5.11 -4.19 -36.12
N ILE A 231 -3.95 -4.09 -36.79
CA ILE A 231 -2.80 -4.96 -36.55
C ILE A 231 -2.23 -4.76 -35.14
N ALA A 232 -2.14 -3.51 -34.66
CA ALA A 232 -1.72 -3.23 -33.28
C ALA A 232 -2.66 -3.85 -32.23
N ARG A 233 -3.98 -3.72 -32.43
CA ARG A 233 -4.99 -4.32 -31.52
C ARG A 233 -5.03 -5.86 -31.56
N GLN A 234 -4.76 -6.47 -32.72
CA GLN A 234 -4.67 -7.93 -32.81
C GLN A 234 -3.40 -8.47 -32.14
N LYS A 235 -2.31 -7.69 -32.12
CA LYS A 235 -1.08 -8.04 -31.39
C LYS A 235 -1.27 -7.96 -29.88
N GLU A 236 -1.94 -6.92 -29.37
CA GLU A 236 -2.29 -6.77 -27.93
C GLU A 236 -3.23 -7.89 -27.41
N PHE A 237 -4.13 -8.41 -28.26
CA PHE A 237 -5.02 -9.52 -27.89
C PHE A 237 -4.30 -10.89 -27.82
N GLY A 238 -3.20 -11.08 -28.57
CA GLY A 238 -2.38 -12.29 -28.49
C GLY A 238 -1.54 -12.36 -27.22
N ASP A 239 -0.97 -11.21 -26.83
CA ASP A 239 -0.07 -11.11 -25.67
C ASP A 239 -0.77 -11.36 -24.32
N THR A 240 -2.06 -11.03 -24.23
CA THR A 240 -2.87 -11.22 -23.02
C THR A 240 -3.28 -12.68 -22.78
N PHE A 241 -3.47 -13.49 -23.83
CA PHE A 241 -3.82 -14.91 -23.69
C PHE A 241 -2.63 -15.78 -23.29
N GLY A 242 -1.43 -15.51 -23.83
CA GLY A 242 -0.21 -16.24 -23.48
C GLY A 242 0.20 -16.04 -22.01
N ALA A 243 0.05 -14.82 -21.48
CA ALA A 243 0.37 -14.52 -20.09
C ALA A 243 -0.51 -15.31 -19.09
N ARG A 244 -1.81 -15.46 -19.39
CA ARG A 244 -2.75 -16.24 -18.56
C ARG A 244 -2.45 -17.74 -18.56
N ALA A 245 -2.12 -18.32 -19.72
CA ALA A 245 -1.80 -19.75 -19.80
C ALA A 245 -0.56 -20.11 -18.97
N ALA A 246 0.48 -19.27 -19.00
CA ALA A 246 1.69 -19.52 -18.24
C ALA A 246 1.56 -19.21 -16.74
N GLN A 247 0.70 -18.27 -16.32
CA GLN A 247 0.32 -18.14 -14.90
C GLN A 247 -0.42 -19.41 -14.43
N SER A 248 -1.33 -19.96 -15.24
CA SER A 248 -2.05 -21.19 -14.93
C SER A 248 -1.12 -22.39 -14.73
N ALA A 249 -0.03 -22.49 -15.50
CA ALA A 249 0.94 -23.59 -15.36
C ALA A 249 1.76 -23.52 -14.06
N VAL A 250 2.19 -22.32 -13.65
CA VAL A 250 2.88 -22.12 -12.36
C VAL A 250 1.93 -22.44 -11.21
N THR A 251 0.70 -21.93 -11.27
CA THR A 251 -0.33 -22.23 -10.27
C THR A 251 -0.60 -23.72 -10.16
N GLN A 252 -0.68 -24.45 -11.27
CA GLN A 252 -0.85 -25.90 -11.25
C GLN A 252 0.34 -26.65 -10.61
N ARG A 253 1.58 -26.23 -10.86
CA ARG A 253 2.75 -26.84 -10.21
C ARG A 253 2.72 -26.65 -8.70
N VAL A 254 2.46 -25.42 -8.23
CA VAL A 254 2.33 -25.12 -6.80
C VAL A 254 1.25 -26.00 -6.16
N LEU A 255 0.10 -26.14 -6.83
CA LEU A 255 -0.99 -27.00 -6.34
C LEU A 255 -0.59 -28.47 -6.23
N VAL A 256 0.20 -28.98 -7.17
CA VAL A 256 0.68 -30.37 -7.15
C VAL A 256 1.72 -30.58 -6.06
N GLU A 257 2.70 -29.69 -5.95
CA GLU A 257 3.77 -29.77 -4.95
C GLU A 257 3.23 -29.62 -3.52
N ALA A 258 2.33 -28.66 -3.28
CA ALA A 258 1.67 -28.49 -1.99
C ALA A 258 0.83 -29.72 -1.61
N LYS A 259 0.10 -30.29 -2.57
CA LYS A 259 -0.69 -31.51 -2.34
C LYS A 259 0.20 -32.72 -2.03
N GLN A 260 1.36 -32.83 -2.69
CA GLN A 260 2.34 -33.88 -2.39
C GLN A 260 2.96 -33.71 -1.00
N ALA A 261 3.16 -32.46 -0.56
CA ALA A 261 3.62 -32.15 0.79
C ALA A 261 2.52 -32.31 1.86
N GLY A 262 1.27 -32.57 1.48
CA GLY A 262 0.13 -32.62 2.41
C GLY A 262 -0.22 -31.25 3.00
N VAL A 263 0.12 -30.17 2.30
CA VAL A 263 -0.03 -28.79 2.74
C VAL A 263 -1.12 -28.09 1.92
N LYS A 264 -1.92 -27.24 2.57
CA LYS A 264 -2.91 -26.41 1.89
C LYS A 264 -2.22 -25.46 0.91
N PRO A 265 -2.55 -25.46 -0.39
CA PRO A 265 -1.90 -24.57 -1.34
C PRO A 265 -2.25 -23.10 -1.07
N MET A 266 -1.26 -22.23 -1.10
CA MET A 266 -1.40 -20.78 -1.00
C MET A 266 -0.69 -20.10 -2.18
N HIS A 267 -1.34 -19.12 -2.80
CA HIS A 267 -0.69 -18.27 -3.80
C HIS A 267 0.16 -17.18 -3.13
N VAL A 268 1.15 -16.65 -3.86
CA VAL A 268 2.06 -15.61 -3.35
C VAL A 268 1.29 -14.42 -2.76
N GLY A 269 0.26 -13.92 -3.45
CA GLY A 269 -0.54 -12.80 -2.96
C GLY A 269 -1.29 -13.13 -1.65
N GLN A 270 -1.75 -14.37 -1.47
CA GLN A 270 -2.41 -14.77 -0.21
C GLN A 270 -1.44 -14.80 0.97
N ILE A 271 -0.16 -15.08 0.70
CA ILE A 271 0.88 -15.10 1.72
C ILE A 271 1.32 -13.68 2.02
N GLU A 272 1.49 -12.85 1.01
CA GLU A 272 1.77 -11.41 1.17
C GLU A 272 0.65 -10.74 1.99
N ASP A 273 -0.63 -11.00 1.66
CA ASP A 273 -1.78 -10.49 2.42
C ASP A 273 -1.76 -10.97 3.88
N LEU A 274 -1.45 -12.26 4.11
CA LEU A 274 -1.37 -12.82 5.46
C LEU A 274 -0.20 -12.23 6.24
N ILE A 275 0.96 -12.08 5.61
CA ILE A 275 2.16 -11.47 6.19
C ILE A 275 1.87 -10.02 6.59
N ASP A 276 1.26 -9.25 5.70
CA ASP A 276 0.91 -7.85 5.97
C ASP A 276 -0.11 -7.74 7.11
N ASP A 277 -1.07 -8.66 7.18
CA ASP A 277 -2.01 -8.72 8.30
C ASP A 277 -1.30 -9.05 9.63
N ILE A 278 -0.39 -10.05 9.64
CA ILE A 278 0.42 -10.39 10.82
C ILE A 278 1.25 -9.17 11.27
N SER A 279 1.97 -8.52 10.35
CA SER A 279 2.81 -7.36 10.69
C SER A 279 2.00 -6.19 11.24
N LYS A 280 0.84 -5.88 10.65
CA LYS A 280 -0.04 -4.81 11.14
C LYS A 280 -0.58 -5.10 12.54
N ASN A 281 -0.95 -6.35 12.82
CA ASN A 281 -1.41 -6.74 14.14
C ASN A 281 -0.25 -6.78 15.16
N LYS A 282 0.97 -7.15 14.75
CA LYS A 282 2.17 -7.10 15.60
C LYS A 282 2.45 -5.71 16.12
N ILE A 283 2.41 -4.69 15.25
CA ILE A 283 2.63 -3.29 15.67
C ILE A 283 1.61 -2.88 16.75
N LYS A 284 0.33 -3.24 16.59
CA LYS A 284 -0.71 -2.96 17.59
C LYS A 284 -0.50 -3.75 18.89
N TYR A 285 -0.07 -5.00 18.78
CA TYR A 285 0.23 -5.85 19.92
C TYR A 285 1.41 -5.31 20.73
N ASP A 286 2.48 -4.88 20.07
CA ASP A 286 3.64 -4.29 20.73
C ASP A 286 3.27 -3.00 21.47
N GLN A 287 2.46 -2.13 20.86
CA GLN A 287 1.93 -0.93 21.52
C GLN A 287 1.06 -1.29 22.74
N GLN A 288 0.28 -2.37 22.63
CA GLN A 288 -0.51 -2.85 23.75
C GLN A 288 0.39 -3.40 24.87
N CYS A 289 1.41 -4.19 24.54
CA CYS A 289 2.40 -4.68 25.50
C CYS A 289 3.09 -3.52 26.19
N GLU A 290 3.59 -2.54 25.46
CA GLU A 290 4.19 -1.32 26.01
C GLU A 290 3.23 -0.59 26.97
N SER A 291 1.97 -0.39 26.57
CA SER A 291 0.97 0.29 27.41
C SER A 291 0.58 -0.47 28.68
N GLN A 292 0.67 -1.80 28.65
CA GLN A 292 0.38 -2.69 29.78
C GLN A 292 1.64 -3.02 30.57
N GLY A 293 2.79 -2.51 30.12
CA GLY A 293 4.10 -2.88 30.60
C GLY A 293 4.32 -4.38 30.54
N LEU A 294 3.88 -5.09 29.50
CA LEU A 294 4.19 -6.51 29.22
C LEU A 294 5.43 -6.60 28.30
N PRO A 295 6.21 -7.70 28.36
CA PRO A 295 7.36 -7.86 27.48
C PRO A 295 6.93 -8.01 26.01
N ARG A 296 7.73 -7.46 25.10
CA ARG A 296 7.54 -7.64 23.66
C ARG A 296 7.86 -9.08 23.25
N GLU A 297 7.21 -9.54 22.20
CA GLU A 297 7.45 -10.87 21.61
C GLU A 297 8.26 -10.72 20.32
N THR A 298 9.14 -11.68 20.03
CA THR A 298 9.76 -11.78 18.70
C THR A 298 8.69 -12.08 17.64
N MET A 299 8.95 -11.77 16.37
CA MET A 299 8.00 -12.09 15.29
C MET A 299 7.60 -13.57 15.27
N GLY A 300 8.54 -14.48 15.58
CA GLY A 300 8.27 -15.91 15.66
C GLY A 300 7.34 -16.31 16.81
N MET A 301 7.53 -15.72 18.00
CA MET A 301 6.63 -15.92 19.14
C MET A 301 5.25 -15.33 18.87
N TYR A 302 5.21 -14.11 18.36
CA TYR A 302 3.96 -13.43 18.05
C TYR A 302 3.16 -14.15 16.96
N LEU A 303 3.82 -14.78 15.98
CA LEU A 303 3.13 -15.58 14.97
C LEU A 303 2.27 -16.68 15.62
N ALA A 304 2.78 -17.36 16.66
CA ALA A 304 2.00 -18.37 17.38
C ALA A 304 0.82 -17.73 18.12
N THR A 305 1.04 -16.61 18.81
CA THR A 305 -0.02 -15.81 19.47
C THR A 305 -1.10 -15.38 18.48
N TYR A 306 -0.70 -14.85 17.33
CA TYR A 306 -1.58 -14.41 16.26
C TYR A 306 -2.43 -15.54 15.69
N LEU A 307 -1.82 -16.70 15.38
CA LEU A 307 -2.56 -17.85 14.87
C LEU A 307 -3.57 -18.38 15.90
N ASN A 308 -3.18 -18.41 17.18
CA ASN A 308 -4.07 -18.77 18.28
C ASN A 308 -5.28 -17.83 18.35
N MET A 309 -5.04 -16.51 18.32
CA MET A 309 -6.10 -15.50 18.36
C MET A 309 -7.02 -15.55 17.14
N ARG A 310 -6.47 -15.72 15.94
CA ARG A 310 -7.23 -15.67 14.68
C ARG A 310 -8.08 -16.91 14.45
N PHE A 311 -7.57 -18.08 14.78
CA PHE A 311 -8.21 -19.35 14.40
C PHE A 311 -8.82 -20.11 15.58
N GLY A 312 -8.26 -20.03 16.78
CA GLY A 312 -8.74 -20.68 18.01
C GLY A 312 -8.74 -22.22 18.01
N LEU A 313 -8.66 -22.88 16.85
CA LEU A 313 -8.68 -24.33 16.68
C LEU A 313 -7.28 -24.87 16.38
N ARG A 314 -6.79 -25.79 17.22
CA ARG A 314 -5.43 -26.39 17.10
C ARG A 314 -5.12 -26.91 15.70
N ASN A 315 -6.04 -27.65 15.08
CA ASN A 315 -5.84 -28.20 13.74
C ASN A 315 -5.65 -27.11 12.67
N LEU A 316 -6.40 -26.01 12.77
CA LEU A 316 -6.32 -24.92 11.80
C LEU A 316 -5.04 -24.09 11.99
N ILE A 317 -4.59 -23.93 13.24
CA ILE A 317 -3.30 -23.32 13.57
C ILE A 317 -2.16 -24.16 12.98
N GLU A 318 -2.16 -25.47 13.21
CA GLU A 318 -1.13 -26.38 12.69
C GLU A 318 -1.13 -26.43 11.15
N GLU A 319 -2.30 -26.52 10.52
CA GLU A 319 -2.44 -26.51 9.04
C GLU A 319 -1.94 -25.19 8.45
N THR A 320 -2.35 -24.06 9.03
CA THR A 320 -1.97 -22.73 8.53
C THR A 320 -0.48 -22.46 8.77
N GLY A 321 0.06 -22.85 9.92
CA GLY A 321 1.49 -22.71 10.23
C GLY A 321 2.37 -23.53 9.27
N LYS A 322 2.02 -24.80 9.02
CA LYS A 322 2.71 -25.65 8.02
C LYS A 322 2.59 -25.06 6.62
N SER A 323 1.42 -24.55 6.27
CA SER A 323 1.17 -23.89 4.99
C SER A 323 2.01 -22.65 4.79
N LEU A 324 2.06 -21.77 5.78
CA LEU A 324 2.85 -20.56 5.74
C LEU A 324 4.34 -20.90 5.60
N ALA A 325 4.89 -21.77 6.46
CA ALA A 325 6.29 -22.17 6.42
C ALA A 325 6.71 -22.77 5.06
N TYR A 326 5.89 -23.69 4.52
CA TYR A 326 6.15 -24.31 3.22
C TYR A 326 6.22 -23.27 2.09
N HIS A 327 5.21 -22.40 2.00
CA HIS A 327 5.15 -21.45 0.89
C HIS A 327 6.08 -20.25 1.08
N MET A 328 6.49 -19.92 2.31
CA MET A 328 7.55 -18.95 2.55
C MET A 328 8.86 -19.40 1.92
N ASN A 329 9.24 -20.67 2.14
CA ASN A 329 10.44 -21.24 1.52
C ASN A 329 10.35 -21.27 -0.01
N LEU A 330 9.16 -21.50 -0.55
CA LEU A 330 8.90 -21.51 -1.99
C LEU A 330 8.99 -20.11 -2.62
N TYR A 331 8.48 -19.08 -1.94
CA TYR A 331 8.31 -17.74 -2.51
C TYR A 331 9.34 -16.70 -2.04
N GLN A 332 10.24 -17.00 -1.10
CA GLN A 332 11.29 -16.07 -0.68
C GLN A 332 12.17 -15.55 -1.84
N ASN A 333 12.39 -16.36 -2.89
CA ASN A 333 13.15 -15.94 -4.08
C ASN A 333 12.32 -15.19 -5.12
N VAL A 334 11.01 -15.05 -4.88
CA VAL A 334 10.05 -14.47 -5.82
C VAL A 334 9.49 -13.15 -5.27
N SER A 335 9.23 -13.10 -3.97
CA SER A 335 8.71 -11.93 -3.26
C SER A 335 9.67 -11.53 -2.15
N ASN A 336 10.16 -10.30 -2.25
CA ASN A 336 10.99 -9.71 -1.21
C ASN A 336 10.25 -9.59 0.13
N ASP A 337 8.92 -9.38 0.13
CA ASP A 337 8.11 -9.33 1.36
C ASP A 337 8.11 -10.65 2.11
N VAL A 338 8.08 -11.75 1.36
CA VAL A 338 8.20 -13.11 1.90
C VAL A 338 9.62 -13.35 2.43
N ALA A 339 10.65 -12.90 1.71
CA ALA A 339 12.04 -13.01 2.15
C ALA A 339 12.29 -12.24 3.46
N VAL A 340 11.88 -10.98 3.53
CA VAL A 340 11.97 -10.13 4.73
C VAL A 340 11.24 -10.78 5.90
N PHE A 341 10.00 -11.25 5.68
CA PHE A 341 9.25 -11.93 6.75
C PHE A 341 9.94 -13.23 7.20
N GLY A 342 10.54 -13.98 6.28
CA GLY A 342 11.37 -15.14 6.62
C GLY A 342 12.56 -14.80 7.50
N SER A 343 13.29 -13.72 7.17
CA SER A 343 14.42 -13.25 7.97
C SER A 343 13.98 -12.72 9.35
N LEU A 344 12.83 -12.05 9.44
CA LEU A 344 12.22 -11.65 10.71
C LEU A 344 11.92 -12.87 11.60
N LEU A 345 11.31 -13.92 11.05
CA LEU A 345 11.01 -15.14 11.81
C LEU A 345 12.26 -15.87 12.31
N ARG A 346 13.40 -15.70 11.63
CA ARG A 346 14.70 -16.26 12.02
C ARG A 346 15.52 -15.31 12.91
N ASN A 347 14.96 -14.16 13.27
CA ASN A 347 15.64 -13.09 14.00
C ASN A 347 16.97 -12.68 13.33
N GLU A 348 17.02 -12.67 11.99
CA GLU A 348 18.20 -12.25 11.22
C GLU A 348 18.25 -10.73 11.01
N ILE A 349 17.11 -10.07 11.19
CA ILE A 349 16.90 -8.64 11.03
C ILE A 349 15.94 -8.17 12.15
N ASP A 350 15.99 -6.87 12.44
CA ASP A 350 15.10 -6.19 13.39
C ASP A 350 13.67 -6.06 12.85
N ASP A 351 12.69 -6.05 13.77
CA ASP A 351 11.25 -5.89 13.46
C ASP A 351 10.96 -4.59 12.68
N ASP A 352 11.75 -3.54 12.91
CA ASP A 352 11.60 -2.23 12.28
C ASP A 352 12.14 -2.18 10.83
N PHE A 353 12.86 -3.20 10.37
CA PHE A 353 13.36 -3.26 8.99
C PHE A 353 12.23 -3.16 7.96
N ARG A 354 11.00 -3.60 8.30
CA ARG A 354 9.82 -3.41 7.44
C ARG A 354 9.52 -1.94 7.17
N LEU A 355 9.76 -1.05 8.13
CA LEU A 355 9.60 0.39 7.94
C LEU A 355 10.61 0.92 6.91
N ILE A 356 11.87 0.48 7.02
CA ILE A 356 12.95 0.82 6.07
C ILE A 356 12.61 0.30 4.67
N GLN A 357 12.16 -0.96 4.58
CA GLN A 357 11.74 -1.58 3.33
C GLN A 357 10.58 -0.81 2.67
N ASN A 358 9.57 -0.41 3.45
CA ASN A 358 8.44 0.37 2.97
C ASN A 358 8.85 1.77 2.51
N GLN A 359 9.71 2.45 3.27
CA GLN A 359 10.26 3.75 2.89
C GLN A 359 11.07 3.66 1.59
N LEU A 360 11.84 2.58 1.41
CA LEU A 360 12.58 2.34 0.16
C LEU A 360 11.64 2.08 -1.01
N LYS A 361 10.57 1.30 -0.82
CA LYS A 361 9.53 1.07 -1.83
C LYS A 361 8.85 2.39 -2.25
N GLU A 362 8.51 3.25 -1.29
CA GLU A 362 7.92 4.56 -1.54
C GLU A 362 8.88 5.50 -2.25
N THR A 363 10.14 5.56 -1.81
CA THR A 363 11.17 6.39 -2.43
C THR A 363 11.41 5.96 -3.87
N LEU A 364 11.53 4.66 -4.13
CA LEU A 364 11.64 4.11 -5.48
C LEU A 364 10.42 4.45 -6.33
N SER A 365 9.21 4.33 -5.77
CA SER A 365 7.97 4.75 -6.43
C SER A 365 8.00 6.22 -6.84
N HIS A 366 8.41 7.12 -5.93
CA HIS A 366 8.52 8.55 -6.22
C HIS A 366 9.58 8.87 -7.27
N LEU A 367 10.74 8.20 -7.23
CA LEU A 367 11.82 8.39 -8.20
C LEU A 367 11.38 7.97 -9.61
N ILE A 368 10.69 6.82 -9.73
CA ILE A 368 10.13 6.37 -11.01
C ILE A 368 9.08 7.37 -11.50
N HIS A 369 8.17 7.85 -10.63
CA HIS A 369 7.18 8.86 -11.02
C HIS A 369 7.82 10.16 -11.50
N ALA A 370 8.83 10.67 -10.78
CA ALA A 370 9.57 11.87 -11.13
C ALA A 370 10.31 11.71 -12.48
N TYR A 371 10.94 10.56 -12.70
CA TYR A 371 11.58 10.24 -13.97
C TYR A 371 10.58 10.21 -15.13
N LEU A 372 9.45 9.51 -14.97
CA LEU A 372 8.40 9.44 -15.98
C LEU A 372 7.84 10.83 -16.30
N ARG A 373 7.63 11.67 -15.29
CA ARG A 373 7.16 13.05 -15.47
C ARG A 373 8.17 13.91 -16.24
N GLY A 374 9.47 13.72 -16.00
CA GLY A 374 10.53 14.39 -16.77
C GLY A 374 10.57 13.92 -18.23
N LYS A 375 10.50 12.60 -18.44
CA LYS A 375 10.56 11.95 -19.77
C LYS A 375 9.34 12.27 -20.63
N PHE A 376 8.14 12.28 -20.03
CA PHE A 376 6.86 12.50 -20.70
C PHE A 376 6.24 13.86 -20.35
N SER A 377 7.05 14.93 -20.31
CA SER A 377 6.61 16.28 -19.89
C SER A 377 5.47 16.90 -20.73
N ASN A 378 5.19 16.36 -21.91
CA ASN A 378 4.09 16.79 -22.78
C ASN A 378 2.81 15.94 -22.62
N GLU A 379 2.87 14.81 -21.88
CA GLU A 379 1.70 13.97 -21.61
C GLU A 379 0.89 14.52 -20.43
N ASN A 380 -0.39 14.15 -20.35
CA ASN A 380 -1.25 14.49 -19.22
C ASN A 380 -0.81 13.67 -17.98
N GLU A 381 -0.87 14.29 -16.79
CA GLU A 381 -0.55 13.66 -15.50
C GLU A 381 -1.29 12.33 -15.29
N ALA A 382 -2.54 12.22 -15.76
CA ALA A 382 -3.31 10.98 -15.67
C ALA A 382 -2.64 9.80 -16.41
N LEU A 383 -2.06 10.04 -17.59
CA LEU A 383 -1.34 9.01 -18.35
C LEU A 383 0.01 8.68 -17.68
N ILE A 384 0.68 9.67 -17.10
CA ILE A 384 1.92 9.49 -16.36
C ILE A 384 1.66 8.63 -15.11
N SER A 385 0.59 8.92 -14.36
CA SER A 385 0.15 8.12 -13.21
C SER A 385 -0.24 6.69 -13.62
N GLU A 386 -0.87 6.51 -14.78
CA GLU A 386 -1.20 5.18 -15.30
C GLU A 386 0.06 4.38 -15.64
N ARG A 387 1.01 4.97 -16.38
CA ARG A 387 2.32 4.36 -16.66
C ARG A 387 3.06 4.03 -15.35
N HIS A 388 3.04 4.94 -14.38
CA HIS A 388 3.66 4.73 -13.07
C HIS A 388 3.04 3.54 -12.34
N ARG A 389 1.71 3.47 -12.27
CA ARG A 389 0.99 2.32 -11.69
C ARG A 389 1.33 1.03 -12.43
N GLU A 390 1.41 1.05 -13.76
CA GLU A 390 1.85 -0.10 -14.54
C GLU A 390 3.24 -0.54 -14.09
N ARG A 391 4.23 0.36 -14.04
CA ARG A 391 5.60 0.05 -13.58
C ARG A 391 5.62 -0.61 -12.19
N LEU A 392 4.80 -0.10 -11.26
CA LEU A 392 4.74 -0.64 -9.89
C LEU A 392 4.00 -1.97 -9.76
N SER A 393 3.00 -2.22 -10.62
CA SER A 393 2.19 -3.46 -10.63
C SER A 393 2.95 -4.69 -11.17
N GLY A 394 4.26 -4.57 -11.35
CA GLY A 394 5.07 -5.59 -11.99
C GLY A 394 4.96 -5.54 -13.51
N SER A 395 4.92 -4.34 -14.10
CA SER A 395 5.30 -4.16 -15.50
C SER A 395 6.80 -3.91 -15.63
N TYR A 396 7.28 -3.90 -16.87
CA TYR A 396 8.68 -3.67 -17.20
C TYR A 396 9.14 -2.29 -16.69
N ILE A 397 10.20 -2.23 -15.88
CA ILE A 397 10.92 -0.98 -15.57
C ILE A 397 12.09 -0.85 -16.54
N GLU A 398 12.08 0.22 -17.34
CA GLU A 398 13.10 0.44 -18.37
C GLU A 398 14.49 0.61 -17.77
N ASN A 399 15.53 0.30 -18.54
CA ASN A 399 16.92 0.32 -18.06
C ASN A 399 17.31 1.67 -17.46
N ASP A 400 16.94 2.75 -18.15
CA ASP A 400 17.22 4.13 -17.72
C ASP A 400 16.41 4.53 -16.48
N GLU A 401 15.20 3.97 -16.30
CA GLU A 401 14.31 4.26 -15.16
C GLU A 401 14.93 3.74 -13.85
N TRP A 402 15.31 2.46 -13.79
CA TRP A 402 15.88 1.89 -12.57
C TRP A 402 17.31 2.38 -12.33
N GLN A 403 18.12 2.59 -13.37
CA GLN A 403 19.48 3.14 -13.20
C GLN A 403 19.43 4.53 -12.57
N THR A 404 18.49 5.38 -12.99
CA THR A 404 18.31 6.70 -12.39
C THR A 404 17.94 6.58 -10.91
N ALA A 405 17.06 5.63 -10.56
CA ALA A 405 16.71 5.40 -9.16
C ALA A 405 17.91 4.90 -8.33
N VAL A 406 18.71 3.96 -8.85
CA VAL A 406 19.90 3.43 -8.16
C VAL A 406 20.99 4.52 -8.03
N ASN A 407 21.15 5.39 -9.03
CA ASN A 407 22.04 6.56 -8.98
C ASN A 407 21.66 7.56 -7.88
N PHE A 408 20.38 7.63 -7.54
CA PHE A 408 19.89 8.50 -6.49
C PHE A 408 19.95 7.85 -5.09
N LEU A 409 19.70 6.54 -5.01
CA LEU A 409 19.58 5.82 -3.74
C LEU A 409 20.92 5.43 -3.11
N TYR A 410 21.95 5.19 -3.93
CA TYR A 410 23.21 4.61 -3.49
C TYR A 410 24.41 5.51 -3.82
N ASN A 411 25.46 5.42 -3.00
CA ASN A 411 26.75 6.06 -3.31
C ASN A 411 27.40 5.42 -4.56
N GLU A 412 28.45 6.04 -5.11
CA GLU A 412 29.06 5.57 -6.38
C GLU A 412 29.57 4.12 -6.33
N VAL A 413 30.08 3.66 -5.17
CA VAL A 413 30.63 2.31 -5.00
C VAL A 413 29.51 1.28 -4.97
N ASP A 414 28.51 1.49 -4.12
CA ASP A 414 27.35 0.61 -4.00
C ASP A 414 26.51 0.63 -5.27
N ASN A 415 26.39 1.79 -5.92
CA ASN A 415 25.73 1.94 -7.20
C ASN A 415 26.31 1.02 -8.27
N ALA A 416 27.64 1.01 -8.43
CA ALA A 416 28.31 0.17 -9.41
C ALA A 416 28.04 -1.31 -9.13
N HIS A 417 28.04 -1.70 -7.86
CA HIS A 417 27.76 -3.06 -7.43
C HIS A 417 26.31 -3.48 -7.68
N VAL A 418 25.33 -2.67 -7.24
CA VAL A 418 23.90 -2.90 -7.47
C VAL A 418 23.60 -2.97 -8.97
N THR A 419 24.16 -2.05 -9.75
CA THR A 419 24.03 -2.02 -11.21
C THR A 419 24.59 -3.30 -11.84
N SER A 420 25.72 -3.80 -11.35
CA SER A 420 26.30 -5.07 -11.80
C SER A 420 25.38 -6.25 -11.49
N ILE A 421 24.85 -6.34 -10.26
CA ILE A 421 23.94 -7.41 -9.84
C ILE A 421 22.65 -7.39 -10.66
N ILE A 422 22.04 -6.22 -10.86
CA ILE A 422 20.82 -6.09 -11.67
C ILE A 422 21.08 -6.52 -13.10
N LYS A 423 22.18 -6.07 -13.72
CA LYS A 423 22.57 -6.47 -15.08
C LYS A 423 22.83 -7.97 -15.19
N GLU A 424 23.53 -8.56 -14.21
CA GLU A 424 23.79 -9.99 -14.19
C GLU A 424 22.49 -10.80 -14.05
N LYS A 425 21.60 -10.43 -13.13
CA LYS A 425 20.29 -11.11 -12.98
C LYS A 425 19.43 -11.00 -14.24
N ILE A 426 19.36 -9.82 -14.87
CA ILE A 426 18.67 -9.64 -16.16
C ILE A 426 19.27 -10.57 -17.23
N GLU A 427 20.59 -10.66 -17.31
CA GLU A 427 21.29 -11.50 -18.28
C GLU A 427 21.12 -13.01 -17.99
N GLN A 428 21.21 -13.44 -16.74
CA GLN A 428 20.95 -14.82 -16.31
C GLN A 428 19.51 -15.23 -16.66
N GLU A 429 18.54 -14.35 -16.40
CA GLU A 429 17.15 -14.62 -16.76
C GLU A 429 16.98 -14.67 -18.28
N ARG A 430 17.61 -13.74 -19.03
CA ARG A 430 17.64 -13.78 -20.49
C ARG A 430 18.17 -15.11 -21.03
N ARG A 431 19.28 -15.62 -20.47
CA ARG A 431 19.85 -16.93 -20.85
C ARG A 431 18.91 -18.08 -20.49
N SER A 432 18.36 -18.09 -19.28
CA SER A 432 17.41 -19.12 -18.85
C SER A 432 16.15 -19.15 -19.71
N LEU A 433 15.76 -17.99 -20.26
CA LEU A 433 14.69 -17.88 -21.22
C LEU A 433 15.14 -18.41 -22.57
N GLU A 434 16.28 -17.98 -23.11
CA GLU A 434 16.84 -18.46 -24.39
C GLU A 434 17.00 -19.99 -24.43
N GLU A 435 17.44 -20.62 -23.34
CA GLU A 435 17.51 -22.07 -23.20
C GLU A 435 16.13 -22.74 -23.22
N ARG A 436 15.10 -22.07 -22.70
CA ARG A 436 13.69 -22.50 -22.79
C ARG A 436 13.06 -22.12 -24.14
N GLN A 437 13.66 -21.19 -24.87
CA GLN A 437 13.14 -20.55 -26.08
C GLN A 437 13.39 -21.34 -27.36
N ALA A 438 13.91 -22.58 -27.28
CA ALA A 438 13.94 -23.47 -28.43
C ALA A 438 12.52 -23.78 -28.97
N ASP A 439 11.45 -23.56 -28.17
CA ASP A 439 10.08 -23.97 -28.56
C ASP A 439 8.97 -22.89 -28.57
N ILE A 440 9.11 -21.67 -28.03
CA ILE A 440 8.00 -20.65 -28.02
C ILE A 440 8.54 -19.21 -28.14
N ASP A 441 7.76 -18.26 -28.70
CA ASP A 441 8.08 -16.85 -29.04
C ASP A 441 8.83 -16.00 -27.98
N ALA A 442 10.00 -15.48 -28.36
CA ALA A 442 10.95 -14.74 -27.51
C ALA A 442 10.47 -13.37 -26.96
N SER A 443 9.49 -12.69 -27.58
CA SER A 443 9.16 -11.31 -27.21
C SER A 443 8.28 -11.17 -25.95
N LEU A 444 7.46 -12.17 -25.63
CA LEU A 444 6.60 -12.15 -24.43
C LEU A 444 7.37 -12.41 -23.13
N HIS A 445 8.55 -13.02 -23.24
CA HIS A 445 9.33 -13.51 -22.11
C HIS A 445 10.36 -12.53 -21.59
N LEU A 446 10.92 -11.65 -22.44
CA LEU A 446 11.82 -10.57 -22.00
C LEU A 446 11.13 -9.65 -20.97
N SER A 447 9.83 -9.40 -21.18
CA SER A 447 8.97 -8.67 -20.24
C SER A 447 8.85 -9.36 -18.87
N ARG A 448 9.14 -10.66 -18.71
CA ARG A 448 9.13 -11.32 -17.39
C ARG A 448 10.42 -11.18 -16.61
N ALA A 449 11.56 -11.16 -17.30
CA ALA A 449 12.85 -10.99 -16.64
C ALA A 449 12.96 -9.58 -16.03
N GLU A 450 12.55 -8.58 -16.81
CA GLU A 450 12.69 -7.19 -16.41
C GLU A 450 11.61 -6.71 -15.42
N LYS A 451 10.61 -7.55 -15.10
CA LYS A 451 9.62 -7.31 -14.03
C LYS A 451 10.19 -7.46 -12.63
N ARG A 452 11.39 -8.04 -12.49
CA ARG A 452 12.04 -8.31 -11.20
C ARG A 452 12.96 -7.20 -10.71
N ASN A 453 13.21 -6.14 -11.49
CA ASN A 453 14.19 -5.09 -11.13
C ASN A 453 13.92 -4.45 -9.76
N ARG A 454 12.65 -4.15 -9.42
CA ARG A 454 12.28 -3.66 -8.08
C ARG A 454 12.61 -4.68 -6.98
N GLY A 455 12.27 -5.95 -7.22
CA GLY A 455 12.60 -7.03 -6.29
C GLY A 455 14.10 -7.12 -6.05
N ILE A 456 14.92 -7.00 -7.11
CA ILE A 456 16.39 -7.07 -7.01
C ILE A 456 16.96 -5.95 -6.14
N ILE A 457 16.47 -4.71 -6.29
CA ILE A 457 16.91 -3.57 -5.46
C ILE A 457 16.57 -3.84 -3.98
N LEU A 458 15.36 -4.32 -3.70
CA LEU A 458 14.93 -4.62 -2.34
C LEU A 458 15.67 -5.83 -1.74
N ASP A 459 15.94 -6.86 -2.55
CA ASP A 459 16.71 -8.03 -2.15
C ASP A 459 18.15 -7.65 -1.83
N PHE A 460 18.75 -6.76 -2.63
CA PHE A 460 20.07 -6.20 -2.35
C PHE A 460 20.08 -5.46 -1.01
N GLN A 461 19.06 -4.63 -0.75
CA GLN A 461 18.96 -3.92 0.52
C GLN A 461 18.85 -4.88 1.71
N LEU A 462 18.00 -5.91 1.60
CA LEU A 462 17.86 -6.94 2.62
C LEU A 462 19.19 -7.67 2.85
N GLN A 463 19.85 -8.12 1.78
CA GLN A 463 21.13 -8.81 1.87
C GLN A 463 22.21 -7.94 2.51
N LYS A 464 22.31 -6.66 2.12
CA LYS A 464 23.27 -5.73 2.72
C LYS A 464 22.99 -5.44 4.18
N HIS A 465 21.72 -5.35 4.56
CA HIS A 465 21.33 -5.20 5.96
C HIS A 465 21.74 -6.42 6.78
N ILE A 466 21.48 -7.63 6.29
CA ILE A 466 21.91 -8.87 6.93
C ILE A 466 23.44 -8.93 7.01
N GLU A 467 24.17 -8.65 5.93
CA GLU A 467 25.64 -8.62 5.93
C GLU A 467 26.19 -7.61 6.94
N TYR A 468 25.58 -6.43 7.02
CA TYR A 468 25.98 -5.36 7.94
C TYR A 468 25.77 -5.76 9.41
N ILE A 469 24.63 -6.39 9.71
CA ILE A 469 24.25 -6.81 11.06
C ILE A 469 24.87 -8.15 11.45
N SER A 470 25.32 -8.97 10.50
CA SER A 470 25.83 -10.32 10.74
C SER A 470 26.84 -10.44 11.89
N PRO A 471 27.86 -9.56 12.02
CA PRO A 471 28.81 -9.66 13.13
C PRO A 471 28.13 -9.47 14.50
N PHE A 472 27.18 -8.54 14.60
CA PHE A 472 26.38 -8.34 15.79
C PHE A 472 25.42 -9.51 16.03
N LEU A 473 24.81 -10.05 14.98
CA LEU A 473 23.92 -11.21 15.07
C LEU A 473 24.64 -12.46 15.60
N GLU A 474 25.89 -12.69 15.18
CA GLU A 474 26.72 -13.79 15.70
C GLU A 474 27.02 -13.62 17.20
N LEU A 475 27.35 -12.40 17.63
CA LEU A 475 27.54 -12.06 19.04
C LEU A 475 26.26 -12.23 19.85
N PHE A 476 25.13 -11.75 19.34
CA PHE A 476 23.83 -11.90 19.98
C PHE A 476 23.46 -13.38 20.16
N LYS A 477 23.63 -14.20 19.10
CA LYS A 477 23.33 -15.64 19.13
C LYS A 477 24.16 -16.40 20.15
N LYS A 478 25.40 -15.97 20.43
CA LYS A 478 26.28 -16.57 21.45
C LYS A 478 25.70 -16.50 22.86
N TYR A 479 24.95 -15.43 23.16
CA TYR A 479 24.32 -15.21 24.46
C TYR A 479 22.81 -15.46 24.47
N ALA A 480 22.23 -15.77 23.30
CA ALA A 480 20.81 -16.03 23.17
C ALA A 480 20.37 -17.24 23.97
N LEU A 481 19.22 -17.11 24.63
CA LEU A 481 18.58 -18.20 25.34
C LEU A 481 18.25 -19.32 24.34
N PRO A 482 18.50 -20.59 24.72
CA PRO A 482 18.12 -21.71 23.88
C PRO A 482 16.61 -21.70 23.70
N ARG A 483 16.15 -21.97 22.48
CA ARG A 483 14.73 -22.11 22.22
C ARG A 483 14.18 -23.31 23.00
N GLU A 484 13.16 -23.07 23.82
CA GLU A 484 12.44 -24.15 24.50
C GLU A 484 11.60 -24.92 23.47
N PHE A 485 12.05 -26.11 23.12
CA PHE A 485 11.29 -27.04 22.29
C PHE A 485 10.42 -27.94 23.15
N THR A 486 9.18 -28.16 22.71
CA THR A 486 8.33 -29.22 23.26
C THR A 486 8.99 -30.59 23.06
N PRO A 487 8.70 -31.60 23.89
CA PRO A 487 9.25 -32.95 23.72
C PRO A 487 8.99 -33.55 22.33
N GLU A 488 7.86 -33.21 21.74
CA GLU A 488 7.45 -33.63 20.39
C GLU A 488 8.32 -32.99 19.31
N GLU A 489 8.60 -31.69 19.42
CA GLU A 489 9.52 -30.98 18.52
C GLU A 489 10.95 -31.49 18.66
N LYS A 490 11.43 -31.76 19.89
CA LYS A 490 12.76 -32.34 20.11
C LYS A 490 12.90 -33.68 19.38
N LYS A 491 11.91 -34.57 19.55
CA LYS A 491 11.89 -35.87 18.87
C LYS A 491 11.86 -35.73 17.33
N ALA A 492 11.04 -34.82 16.81
CA ALA A 492 10.97 -34.58 15.37
C ALA A 492 12.30 -34.02 14.80
N ARG A 493 13.03 -33.22 15.57
CA ARG A 493 14.36 -32.71 15.17
C ARG A 493 15.43 -33.80 15.22
N GLU A 494 15.42 -34.63 16.26
CA GLU A 494 16.28 -35.81 16.36
C GLU A 494 16.07 -36.77 15.18
N GLU A 495 14.82 -36.97 14.75
CA GLU A 495 14.49 -37.83 13.60
C GLU A 495 14.89 -37.22 12.25
N ASN A 496 14.82 -35.89 12.11
CA ASN A 496 15.12 -35.20 10.86
C ASN A 496 16.61 -34.80 10.70
N GLY A 497 17.43 -34.94 11.75
CA GLY A 497 18.87 -34.64 11.71
C GLY A 497 19.20 -33.16 11.47
N THR A 498 18.23 -32.25 11.66
CA THR A 498 18.44 -30.80 11.51
C THR A 498 18.89 -30.22 12.85
N GLU A 499 20.21 -30.13 13.03
CA GLU A 499 20.88 -29.43 14.15
C GLU A 499 20.89 -27.90 13.98
N ASP A 500 19.98 -27.33 13.18
CA ASP A 500 19.95 -25.87 13.02
C ASP A 500 19.70 -25.21 14.38
N ASP A 501 20.70 -24.51 14.89
CA ASP A 501 20.64 -23.86 16.19
C ASP A 501 19.73 -22.62 16.10
N ILE A 502 18.42 -22.86 16.18
CA ILE A 502 17.41 -21.81 16.14
C ILE A 502 17.42 -21.16 17.52
N SER A 503 18.21 -20.10 17.64
CA SER A 503 18.15 -19.14 18.74
C SER A 503 16.70 -18.70 18.96
N SER A 504 16.29 -18.56 20.24
CA SER A 504 14.98 -18.02 20.60
C SER A 504 14.76 -16.58 20.14
N GLY A 505 15.84 -15.86 19.79
CA GLY A 505 15.82 -14.41 19.57
C GLY A 505 15.70 -13.59 20.85
N LEU A 506 15.87 -14.22 22.02
CA LEU A 506 15.81 -13.61 23.33
C LEU A 506 17.16 -13.75 24.05
N ILE A 507 17.56 -12.72 24.80
CA ILE A 507 18.62 -12.77 25.80
C ILE A 507 18.05 -12.36 27.16
N ASP A 508 18.61 -12.89 28.24
CA ASP A 508 18.35 -12.42 29.59
C ASP A 508 19.30 -11.28 29.98
N GLU A 509 19.17 -10.77 31.21
CA GLU A 509 19.99 -9.67 31.72
C GLU A 509 21.49 -10.02 31.74
N GLU A 510 21.84 -11.23 32.17
CA GLU A 510 23.23 -11.69 32.20
C GLU A 510 23.80 -11.83 30.77
N GLY A 511 23.02 -12.40 29.85
CA GLY A 511 23.35 -12.46 28.43
C GLY A 511 23.56 -11.08 27.82
N PHE A 512 22.72 -10.10 28.15
CA PHE A 512 22.87 -8.72 27.70
C PHE A 512 24.13 -8.05 28.26
N ILE A 513 24.40 -8.18 29.56
CA ILE A 513 25.62 -7.63 30.19
C ILE A 513 26.87 -8.23 29.53
N ASN A 514 26.86 -9.54 29.26
CA ASN A 514 27.98 -10.21 28.60
C ASN A 514 28.12 -9.76 27.14
N LEU A 515 27.02 -9.58 26.41
CA LEU A 515 27.00 -9.05 25.06
C LEU A 515 27.61 -7.65 25.00
N VAL A 516 27.17 -6.73 25.87
CA VAL A 516 27.70 -5.37 25.95
C VAL A 516 29.19 -5.37 26.31
N SER A 517 29.61 -6.23 27.26
CA SER A 517 31.03 -6.36 27.62
C SER A 517 31.90 -6.85 26.45
N GLU A 518 31.39 -7.72 25.58
CA GLU A 518 32.11 -8.17 24.39
C GLU A 518 32.17 -7.07 23.32
N ILE A 519 31.08 -6.33 23.10
CA ILE A 519 31.03 -5.17 22.20
C ILE A 519 32.00 -4.07 22.67
N ASP A 520 32.04 -3.76 23.96
CA ASP A 520 32.96 -2.80 24.56
C ASP A 520 34.43 -3.19 24.32
N THR A 521 34.71 -4.49 24.37
CA THR A 521 36.05 -5.03 24.09
C THR A 521 36.41 -4.85 22.61
N ILE A 522 35.45 -5.03 21.70
CA ILE A 522 35.64 -4.83 20.26
C ILE A 522 35.82 -3.35 19.89
N ILE A 523 35.09 -2.44 20.54
CA ILE A 523 35.13 -0.99 20.26
C ILE A 523 36.25 -0.28 21.05
N GLU A 524 36.95 -1.00 21.92
CA GLU A 524 37.99 -0.46 22.83
C GLU A 524 37.48 0.70 23.71
N LYS A 525 36.18 0.69 24.04
CA LYS A 525 35.52 1.74 24.80
C LYS A 525 34.60 1.10 25.84
N PRO A 526 35.08 0.87 27.08
CA PRO A 526 34.27 0.25 28.11
C PRO A 526 33.11 1.16 28.50
N SER A 527 31.90 0.62 28.40
CA SER A 527 30.71 1.16 29.02
C SER A 527 30.85 0.95 30.53
N GLY A 528 30.65 2.01 31.30
CA GLY A 528 30.59 1.87 32.76
C GLY A 528 29.40 1.01 33.15
N LYS A 529 29.49 0.25 34.25
CA LYS A 529 28.38 -0.58 34.75
C LYS A 529 27.08 0.21 34.88
N GLU A 530 27.17 1.44 35.39
CA GLU A 530 26.03 2.36 35.51
C GLU A 530 25.36 2.65 34.16
N ALA A 531 26.12 2.74 33.07
CA ALA A 531 25.57 2.96 31.73
C ALA A 531 24.86 1.72 31.19
N VAL A 532 25.39 0.52 31.47
CA VAL A 532 24.74 -0.74 31.09
C VAL A 532 23.43 -0.93 31.85
N GLU A 533 23.43 -0.63 33.16
CA GLU A 533 22.22 -0.63 34.00
C GLU A 533 21.18 0.40 33.49
N GLU A 534 21.60 1.60 33.10
CA GLU A 534 20.70 2.61 32.51
C GLU A 534 20.07 2.14 31.19
N ILE A 535 20.82 1.41 30.36
CA ILE A 535 20.30 0.85 29.11
C ILE A 535 19.32 -0.30 29.41
N LEU A 536 19.65 -1.17 30.36
CA LEU A 536 18.76 -2.25 30.81
C LEU A 536 17.43 -1.70 31.35
N GLU A 537 17.46 -0.65 32.17
CA GLU A 537 16.24 -0.02 32.69
C GLU A 537 15.36 0.58 31.57
N LYS A 538 15.97 1.01 30.46
CA LYS A 538 15.23 1.51 29.29
C LYS A 538 14.64 0.39 28.43
N ILE A 539 15.40 -0.68 28.24
CA ILE A 539 15.03 -1.81 27.37
C ILE A 539 14.01 -2.73 28.05
N ASP A 540 14.21 -3.00 29.35
CA ASP A 540 13.36 -3.88 30.15
C ASP A 540 12.99 -3.21 31.49
N PRO A 541 12.14 -2.16 31.46
CA PRO A 541 11.80 -1.36 32.64
C PRO A 541 11.08 -2.14 33.75
N MET A 542 10.62 -3.35 33.46
CA MET A 542 9.81 -4.18 34.34
C MET A 542 10.54 -5.47 34.77
N ASP A 543 11.82 -5.64 34.42
CA ASP A 543 12.65 -6.81 34.73
C ASP A 543 11.99 -8.15 34.32
N TYR A 544 11.52 -8.21 33.06
CA TYR A 544 11.01 -9.46 32.49
C TYR A 544 12.10 -10.47 32.14
N ARG A 545 13.36 -10.02 32.07
CA ARG A 545 14.54 -10.82 31.69
C ARG A 545 14.38 -11.40 30.30
N ARG A 546 13.75 -10.64 29.42
CA ARG A 546 13.45 -11.02 28.05
C ARG A 546 13.67 -9.82 27.16
N ILE A 547 14.88 -9.76 26.62
CA ILE A 547 15.29 -8.72 25.70
C ILE A 547 15.32 -9.34 24.30
N THR A 548 14.55 -8.79 23.37
CA THR A 548 14.52 -9.30 22.00
C THR A 548 15.68 -8.75 21.18
N PHE A 549 16.03 -9.42 20.07
CA PHE A 549 17.00 -8.90 19.11
C PHE A 549 16.68 -7.49 18.60
N SER A 550 15.39 -7.11 18.54
CA SER A 550 14.98 -5.78 18.07
C SER A 550 15.06 -4.70 19.14
N ASP A 551 15.16 -5.08 20.42
CA ASP A 551 15.28 -4.10 21.51
C ASP A 551 16.75 -3.70 21.78
N VAL A 552 17.70 -4.57 21.42
CA VAL A 552 19.16 -4.33 21.50
C VAL A 552 19.64 -3.57 20.28
#